data_AF-A0A4Y8CEX3-F1
#
_entry.id   AF-A0A4Y8CEX3-F1
#
_cell.length_a   1.000
_cell.length_b   1.000
_cell.length_c   1.000
_cell.angle_alpha   90.00
_cell.angle_beta   90.00
_cell.angle_gamma   90.00
#
_symmetry.space_group_name_H-M   'P 1'
#
loop_
_entity.id
_entity.type
_entity.pdbx_description
1 polymer ?
#
loop_
_entity_poly.entity_id
_entity_poly.type
_entity_poly.pdbx_seq_one_letter_code
_entity_poly.pdbx_strand_id
1 'polypeptide(L)'
;KGRHIIEAKKSLVVGASFGLVCSIFLFFSGDESAYRVTQTQPMKLAAMEGVYQGEHRAGLVPFGILNPKKTIDNNESVFLFDITIPYALSILGNRDPNSFVPGIEDLIYGNESKGIEPMQNRIDRGKIAIQALKDYKLAKENNDTIAMANHKSILETHFKDFGYGYLEKPSDTIPPVALTFYSFHIMVALGSFFFLLFIVTLYLTMANDIEKFRKVLWVCLLSIPLGYIAAEAGWIVAEVGRQPWA
;
A
#
# COMPACT_ATOMS: atom_id res chain seq x y z
N LYS A 1 0.60 33.86 -21.72
CA LYS A 1 -0.32 34.93 -22.22
C LYS A 1 0.34 36.32 -22.23
N GLY A 2 1.67 36.45 -22.04
CA GLY A 2 2.37 37.73 -22.15
C GLY A 2 1.95 38.82 -21.15
N ARG A 3 1.37 38.43 -20.00
CA ARG A 3 0.85 39.34 -18.97
C ARG A 3 1.59 39.08 -17.66
N HIS A 4 1.84 40.13 -16.87
CA HIS A 4 2.42 40.05 -15.52
C HIS A 4 3.66 39.15 -15.45
N ILE A 5 4.57 39.33 -16.41
CA ILE A 5 5.68 38.41 -16.64
C ILE A 5 6.61 38.34 -15.42
N ILE A 6 6.91 39.50 -14.83
CA ILE A 6 7.83 39.60 -13.68
C ILE A 6 7.20 38.92 -12.46
N GLU A 7 5.92 39.19 -12.20
CA GLU A 7 5.16 38.62 -11.08
C GLU A 7 4.99 37.11 -11.25
N ALA A 8 4.68 36.65 -12.46
CA ALA A 8 4.54 35.24 -12.78
C ALA A 8 5.87 34.47 -12.61
N LYS A 9 7.00 35.04 -13.07
CA LYS A 9 8.32 34.43 -12.87
C LYS A 9 8.67 34.31 -11.39
N LYS A 10 8.48 35.38 -10.61
CA LYS A 10 8.70 35.35 -9.16
C LYS A 10 7.83 34.29 -8.46
N SER A 11 6.55 34.20 -8.84
CA SER A 11 5.62 33.22 -8.28
C SER A 11 6.03 31.78 -8.64
N LEU A 12 6.50 31.55 -9.88
CA LEU A 12 7.01 30.25 -10.31
C LEU A 12 8.24 29.82 -9.53
N VAL A 13 9.19 30.72 -9.26
CA VAL A 13 10.39 30.40 -8.44
C VAL A 13 9.98 29.98 -7.04
N VAL A 14 9.09 30.74 -6.40
CA VAL A 14 8.62 30.43 -5.04
C VAL A 14 7.87 29.10 -5.02
N GLY A 15 6.91 28.92 -5.93
CA GLY A 15 6.12 27.70 -6.02
C GLY A 15 6.95 26.46 -6.34
N ALA A 16 7.88 26.54 -7.30
CA ALA A 16 8.74 25.42 -7.66
C ALA A 16 9.76 25.10 -6.56
N SER A 17 10.35 26.10 -5.90
CA SER A 17 11.25 25.89 -4.77
C SER A 17 10.54 25.18 -3.62
N PHE A 18 9.37 25.69 -3.22
CA PHE A 18 8.58 25.10 -2.14
C PHE A 18 8.11 23.68 -2.49
N GLY A 19 7.56 23.50 -3.70
CA GLY A 19 7.15 22.19 -4.21
C GLY A 19 8.30 21.18 -4.26
N LEU A 20 9.51 21.61 -4.63
CA LEU A 20 10.70 20.76 -4.63
C LEU A 20 11.04 20.29 -3.20
N VAL A 21 11.08 21.21 -2.24
CA VAL A 21 11.35 20.86 -0.83
C VAL A 21 10.28 19.92 -0.28
N CYS A 22 9.00 20.19 -0.54
CA CYS A 22 7.91 19.33 -0.12
C CYS A 22 7.97 17.94 -0.76
N SER A 23 8.27 17.85 -2.07
CA SER A 23 8.37 16.55 -2.76
C SER A 23 9.54 15.70 -2.25
N ILE A 24 10.68 16.31 -1.91
CA ILE A 24 11.77 15.61 -1.22
C ILE A 24 11.27 15.01 0.10
N PHE A 25 10.60 15.81 0.93
CA PHE A 25 10.03 15.33 2.19
C PHE A 25 9.03 14.18 1.99
N LEU A 26 8.14 14.30 0.99
CA LEU A 26 7.17 13.27 0.65
C LEU A 26 7.81 11.96 0.22
N PHE A 27 8.94 11.99 -0.50
CA PHE A 27 9.68 10.76 -0.84
C PHE A 27 10.18 10.03 0.40
N PHE A 28 10.82 10.73 1.33
CA PHE A 28 11.30 10.12 2.56
C PHE A 28 10.15 9.60 3.42
N SER A 29 9.08 10.38 3.55
CA SER A 29 7.90 9.97 4.31
C SER A 29 7.17 8.79 3.66
N GLY A 30 7.14 8.72 2.33
CA GLY A 30 6.53 7.64 1.57
C GLY A 30 7.31 6.34 1.68
N ASP A 31 8.63 6.40 1.54
CA ASP A 31 9.54 5.26 1.71
C ASP A 31 9.45 4.67 3.13
N GLU A 32 9.46 5.52 4.16
CA GLU A 32 9.26 5.08 5.55
C GLU A 32 7.86 4.46 5.78
N SER A 33 6.84 4.99 5.11
CA SER A 33 5.48 4.44 5.19
C SER A 33 5.40 3.05 4.52
N ALA A 34 6.03 2.87 3.36
CA ALA A 34 6.09 1.58 2.67
C ALA A 34 6.84 0.53 3.50
N TYR A 35 7.95 0.92 4.14
CA TYR A 35 8.68 0.08 5.08
C TYR A 35 7.77 -0.38 6.23
N ARG A 36 7.02 0.53 6.86
CA ARG A 36 6.08 0.20 7.94
C ARG A 36 4.94 -0.71 7.49
N VAL A 37 4.39 -0.48 6.30
CA VAL A 37 3.35 -1.35 5.71
C VAL A 37 3.89 -2.76 5.52
N THR A 38 5.14 -2.92 5.08
CA THR A 38 5.77 -4.24 4.93
C THR A 38 5.78 -5.03 6.25
N GLN A 39 6.11 -4.36 7.37
CA GLN A 39 6.21 -5.01 8.67
C GLN A 39 4.84 -5.27 9.34
N THR A 40 3.87 -4.39 9.12
CA THR A 40 2.58 -4.41 9.85
C THR A 40 1.43 -4.99 9.04
N GLN A 41 1.47 -4.84 7.71
CA GLN A 41 0.40 -5.19 6.78
C GLN A 41 1.00 -5.80 5.49
N PRO A 42 1.67 -6.97 5.57
CA PRO A 42 2.31 -7.60 4.42
C PRO A 42 1.33 -7.92 3.28
N MET A 43 0.07 -8.25 3.60
CA MET A 43 -0.99 -8.47 2.60
C MET A 43 -1.24 -7.23 1.74
N LYS A 44 -1.20 -6.05 2.36
CA LYS A 44 -1.40 -4.78 1.66
C LYS A 44 -0.24 -4.47 0.72
N LEU A 45 1.00 -4.72 1.16
CA LEU A 45 2.18 -4.60 0.30
C LEU A 45 2.10 -5.57 -0.89
N ALA A 46 1.79 -6.84 -0.63
CA ALA A 46 1.68 -7.86 -1.66
C ALA A 46 0.62 -7.48 -2.72
N ALA A 47 -0.49 -6.87 -2.30
CA ALA A 47 -1.50 -6.32 -3.21
C ALA A 47 -1.04 -5.06 -3.97
N MET A 48 -0.29 -4.15 -3.33
CA MET A 48 0.26 -2.95 -4.00
C MET A 48 1.25 -3.30 -5.11
N GLU A 49 2.07 -4.32 -4.89
CA GLU A 49 3.15 -4.74 -5.80
C GLU A 49 2.75 -5.90 -6.71
N GLY A 50 1.58 -6.49 -6.50
CA GLY A 50 1.10 -7.64 -7.28
C GLY A 50 1.88 -8.94 -7.00
N VAL A 51 2.42 -9.11 -5.79
CA VAL A 51 3.20 -10.30 -5.42
C VAL A 51 2.26 -11.42 -4.97
N TYR A 52 1.99 -12.38 -5.87
CA TYR A 52 1.17 -13.56 -5.52
C TYR A 52 1.98 -14.63 -4.81
N GLN A 53 3.17 -14.95 -5.32
CA GLN A 53 4.09 -15.91 -4.73
C GLN A 53 5.26 -15.16 -4.11
N GLY A 54 5.58 -15.46 -2.86
CA GLY A 54 6.68 -14.82 -2.17
C GLY A 54 8.02 -15.26 -2.73
N GLU A 55 8.94 -14.31 -2.78
CA GLU A 55 10.25 -14.50 -3.38
C GLU A 55 11.34 -13.85 -2.54
N HIS A 56 12.53 -14.45 -2.61
CA HIS A 56 13.75 -13.77 -2.17
C HIS A 56 14.19 -12.80 -3.26
N ARG A 57 14.76 -11.66 -2.86
CA ARG A 57 15.30 -10.66 -3.81
C ARG A 57 14.21 -10.13 -4.74
N ALA A 58 13.05 -9.88 -4.15
CA ALA A 58 11.85 -9.52 -4.85
C ALA A 58 12.05 -8.30 -5.75
N GLY A 59 11.51 -8.40 -6.95
CA GLY A 59 11.53 -7.31 -7.92
C GLY A 59 10.46 -6.27 -7.60
N LEU A 60 10.76 -4.98 -7.83
CA LEU A 60 9.74 -3.93 -7.88
C LEU A 60 9.21 -3.85 -9.32
N VAL A 61 7.90 -3.75 -9.50
CA VAL A 61 7.29 -3.60 -10.83
C VAL A 61 6.84 -2.16 -11.03
N PRO A 62 7.70 -1.18 -11.39
CA PRO A 62 7.29 0.22 -11.57
C PRO A 62 6.18 0.42 -12.61
N PHE A 63 6.04 -0.50 -13.56
CA PHE A 63 4.93 -0.50 -14.52
C PHE A 63 4.56 -1.94 -14.88
N GLY A 64 3.29 -2.29 -14.70
CA GLY A 64 2.74 -3.59 -15.06
C GLY A 64 1.26 -3.51 -15.41
N ILE A 65 0.82 -4.43 -16.26
CA ILE A 65 -0.59 -4.66 -16.61
C ILE A 65 -0.98 -5.98 -15.99
N LEU A 66 -1.80 -5.94 -14.95
CA LEU A 66 -2.31 -7.13 -14.29
C LEU A 66 -3.20 -7.94 -15.23
N ASN A 67 -3.06 -9.26 -15.16
CA ASN A 67 -3.93 -10.21 -15.83
C ASN A 67 -5.26 -10.31 -15.07
N PRO A 68 -6.40 -9.87 -15.65
CA PRO A 68 -7.69 -9.94 -14.97
C PRO A 68 -8.16 -11.36 -14.67
N LYS A 69 -7.57 -12.37 -15.34
CA LYS A 69 -7.88 -13.78 -15.09
C LYS A 69 -7.10 -14.35 -13.91
N LYS A 70 -6.02 -13.71 -13.44
CA LYS A 70 -5.22 -14.22 -12.33
C LYS A 70 -6.07 -14.28 -11.06
N THR A 71 -6.08 -15.45 -10.43
CA THR A 71 -6.60 -15.68 -9.09
C THR A 71 -5.53 -16.42 -8.28
N ILE A 72 -5.77 -16.58 -6.98
CA ILE A 72 -4.81 -17.25 -6.09
C ILE A 72 -4.69 -18.73 -6.46
N ASP A 73 -5.82 -19.38 -6.76
CA ASP A 73 -5.88 -20.83 -7.02
C ASP A 73 -5.45 -21.22 -8.45
N ASN A 74 -5.22 -20.24 -9.34
CA ASN A 74 -4.87 -20.53 -10.72
C ASN A 74 -3.39 -20.27 -11.01
N ASN A 75 -2.85 -21.04 -11.95
CA ASN A 75 -1.45 -20.95 -12.38
C ASN A 75 -1.26 -19.99 -13.57
N GLU A 76 -2.13 -18.98 -13.68
CA GLU A 76 -2.03 -17.94 -14.70
C GLU A 76 -0.89 -16.96 -14.35
N SER A 77 -0.35 -16.29 -15.36
CA SER A 77 0.63 -15.22 -15.13
C SER A 77 -0.04 -14.04 -14.41
N VAL A 78 0.68 -13.44 -13.45
CA VAL A 78 0.20 -12.26 -12.71
C VAL A 78 0.06 -11.06 -13.65
N PHE A 79 1.05 -10.86 -14.51
CA PHE A 79 1.11 -9.76 -15.45
C PHE A 79 0.91 -10.27 -16.89
N LEU A 80 0.22 -9.47 -17.69
CA LEU A 80 0.22 -9.58 -19.15
C LEU A 80 1.46 -8.93 -19.75
N PHE A 81 1.97 -7.89 -19.07
CA PHE A 81 3.18 -7.17 -19.39
C PHE A 81 3.69 -6.48 -18.13
N ASP A 82 4.99 -6.54 -17.88
CA ASP A 82 5.62 -5.88 -16.75
C ASP A 82 7.06 -5.48 -17.05
N ILE A 83 7.52 -4.45 -16.33
CA ILE A 83 8.92 -4.04 -16.28
C ILE A 83 9.34 -4.20 -14.83
N THR A 84 10.23 -5.14 -14.55
CA THR A 84 10.71 -5.43 -13.20
C THR A 84 12.10 -4.85 -12.96
N ILE A 85 12.30 -4.17 -11.83
CA ILE A 85 13.61 -3.80 -11.31
C ILE A 85 14.00 -4.83 -10.26
N PRO A 86 15.00 -5.70 -10.51
CA PRO A 86 15.32 -6.79 -9.60
C PRO A 86 15.85 -6.24 -8.27
N TYR A 87 15.61 -6.98 -7.17
CA TYR A 87 16.00 -6.65 -5.79
C TYR A 87 15.35 -5.41 -5.16
N ALA A 88 14.76 -4.52 -5.96
CA ALA A 88 14.30 -3.22 -5.48
C ALA A 88 13.22 -3.33 -4.40
N LEU A 89 12.27 -4.26 -4.54
CA LEU A 89 11.20 -4.43 -3.57
C LEU A 89 11.72 -4.97 -2.23
N SER A 90 12.63 -5.96 -2.25
CA SER A 90 13.28 -6.45 -1.02
C SER A 90 14.05 -5.34 -0.28
N ILE A 91 14.74 -4.46 -1.02
CA ILE A 91 15.47 -3.33 -0.43
C ILE A 91 14.51 -2.30 0.17
N LEU A 92 13.43 -1.93 -0.53
CA LEU A 92 12.49 -0.93 -0.06
C LEU A 92 11.66 -1.44 1.13
N GLY A 93 11.18 -2.68 1.06
CA GLY A 93 10.31 -3.25 2.08
C GLY A 93 11.03 -3.62 3.38
N ASN A 94 12.25 -4.16 3.29
CA ASN A 94 12.95 -4.74 4.45
C ASN A 94 14.36 -4.18 4.69
N ARG A 95 14.84 -3.24 3.86
CA ARG A 95 16.22 -2.71 3.91
C ARG A 95 17.32 -3.76 3.70
N ASP A 96 16.95 -4.94 3.20
CA ASP A 96 17.88 -6.03 2.89
C ASP A 96 17.55 -6.63 1.51
N PRO A 97 18.48 -6.59 0.53
CA PRO A 97 18.26 -7.15 -0.80
C PRO A 97 18.00 -8.66 -0.80
N ASN A 98 18.41 -9.42 0.23
CA ASN A 98 18.19 -10.86 0.30
C ASN A 98 16.94 -11.26 1.10
N SER A 99 16.21 -10.27 1.64
CA SER A 99 15.01 -10.52 2.42
C SER A 99 13.94 -11.24 1.58
N PHE A 100 13.17 -12.09 2.27
CA PHE A 100 11.98 -12.72 1.72
C PHE A 100 10.82 -11.73 1.79
N VAL A 101 10.15 -11.50 0.66
CA VAL A 101 8.91 -10.72 0.61
C VAL A 101 7.76 -11.72 0.47
N PRO A 102 6.85 -11.81 1.46
CA PRO A 102 5.75 -12.76 1.41
C PRO A 102 4.74 -12.37 0.33
N GLY A 103 4.31 -13.35 -0.47
CA GLY A 103 3.24 -13.18 -1.44
C GLY A 103 1.86 -13.42 -0.83
N ILE A 104 0.82 -13.12 -1.61
CA ILE A 104 -0.57 -13.40 -1.24
C ILE A 104 -0.77 -14.89 -0.89
N GLU A 105 -0.20 -15.80 -1.68
CA GLU A 105 -0.31 -17.26 -1.47
C GLU A 105 0.32 -17.68 -0.12
N ASP A 106 1.51 -17.17 0.22
CA ASP A 106 2.18 -17.46 1.51
C ASP A 106 1.36 -16.97 2.70
N LEU A 107 0.72 -15.80 2.57
CA LEU A 107 -0.06 -15.19 3.64
C LEU A 107 -1.41 -15.88 3.85
N ILE A 108 -1.93 -16.55 2.82
CA ILE A 108 -3.21 -17.27 2.86
C ILE A 108 -3.03 -18.70 3.31
N TYR A 109 -2.18 -19.45 2.61
CA TYR A 109 -1.97 -20.88 2.86
C TYR A 109 -0.90 -21.15 3.91
N GLY A 110 -0.11 -20.13 4.29
CA GLY A 110 1.00 -20.25 5.21
C GLY A 110 2.29 -20.68 4.51
N ASN A 111 3.41 -20.40 5.16
CA ASN A 111 4.75 -20.82 4.74
C ASN A 111 5.58 -21.14 5.98
N GLU A 112 5.64 -22.43 6.33
CA GLU A 112 6.36 -22.92 7.51
C GLU A 112 7.85 -22.58 7.49
N SER A 113 8.48 -22.59 6.30
CA SER A 113 9.91 -22.29 6.14
C SER A 113 10.25 -20.84 6.52
N LYS A 114 9.25 -19.96 6.51
CA LYS A 114 9.36 -18.54 6.85
C LYS A 114 8.62 -18.19 8.14
N GLY A 115 8.10 -19.18 8.86
CA GLY A 115 7.32 -18.98 10.08
C GLY A 115 5.99 -18.25 9.85
N ILE A 116 5.44 -18.30 8.63
CA ILE A 116 4.15 -17.70 8.30
C ILE A 116 3.08 -18.76 8.54
N GLU A 117 2.21 -18.51 9.51
CA GLU A 117 1.09 -19.39 9.79
C GLU A 117 -0.04 -19.23 8.75
N PRO A 118 -0.76 -20.31 8.41
CA PRO A 118 -1.93 -20.23 7.53
C PRO A 118 -3.00 -19.30 8.10
N MET A 119 -3.65 -18.54 7.21
CA MET A 119 -4.72 -17.62 7.61
C MET A 119 -5.91 -18.35 8.24
N GLN A 120 -6.16 -19.60 7.82
CA GLN A 120 -7.22 -20.44 8.39
C GLN A 120 -7.08 -20.60 9.91
N ASN A 121 -5.85 -20.81 10.41
CA ASN A 121 -5.59 -20.96 11.85
C ASN A 121 -5.93 -19.70 12.64
N ARG A 122 -5.82 -18.52 12.01
CA ARG A 122 -6.18 -17.24 12.62
C ARG A 122 -7.70 -17.07 12.66
N ILE A 123 -8.39 -17.43 11.57
CA ILE A 123 -9.86 -17.44 11.50
C ILE A 123 -10.44 -18.38 12.56
N ASP A 124 -9.90 -19.58 12.70
CA ASP A 124 -10.40 -20.57 13.67
C ASP A 124 -10.22 -20.09 15.11
N ARG A 125 -9.06 -19.52 15.46
CA ARG A 125 -8.84 -18.86 16.76
C ARG A 125 -9.81 -17.69 16.99
N GLY A 126 -10.06 -16.90 15.95
CA GLY A 126 -11.06 -15.82 16.01
C GLY A 126 -12.46 -16.34 16.30
N LYS A 127 -12.88 -17.44 15.67
CA LYS A 127 -14.17 -18.09 15.93
C LYS A 127 -14.28 -18.61 17.37
N ILE A 128 -13.20 -19.20 17.89
CA ILE A 128 -13.11 -19.60 19.30
C ILE A 128 -13.29 -18.37 20.22
N ALA A 129 -12.65 -17.25 19.91
CA ALA A 129 -12.78 -16.02 20.70
C ALA A 129 -14.21 -15.45 20.68
N ILE A 130 -14.87 -15.45 19.52
CA ILE A 130 -16.27 -15.01 19.39
C ILE A 130 -17.21 -15.93 20.18
N GLN A 131 -16.99 -17.25 20.09
CA GLN A 131 -17.78 -18.23 20.82
C GLN A 131 -17.56 -18.08 22.33
N ALA A 132 -16.32 -17.91 22.78
CA ALA A 132 -16.00 -17.65 24.18
C ALA A 132 -16.66 -16.37 24.70
N LEU A 133 -16.76 -15.30 23.89
CA LEU A 133 -17.48 -14.09 24.26
C LEU A 133 -18.99 -14.34 24.40
N LYS A 134 -19.58 -15.15 23.52
CA LYS A 134 -20.99 -15.54 23.60
C LYS A 134 -21.26 -16.36 24.86
N ASP A 135 -20.43 -17.35 25.14
CA ASP A 135 -20.56 -18.22 26.31
C ASP A 135 -20.31 -17.46 27.61
N TYR A 136 -19.37 -16.51 27.62
CA TYR A 136 -19.17 -15.60 28.74
C TYR A 136 -20.43 -14.76 29.05
N LYS A 137 -21.12 -14.26 28.01
CA LYS A 137 -22.38 -13.50 28.17
C LYS A 137 -23.48 -14.39 28.75
N LEU A 138 -23.62 -15.62 28.26
CA LEU A 138 -24.60 -16.59 28.77
C LEU A 138 -24.32 -16.97 30.23
N ALA A 139 -23.06 -17.23 30.58
CA ALA A 139 -22.65 -17.53 31.95
C ALA A 139 -22.92 -16.35 32.90
N LYS A 140 -22.75 -15.11 32.42
CA LYS A 140 -23.08 -13.89 33.16
C LYS A 140 -24.58 -13.75 33.41
N GLU A 141 -25.42 -14.10 32.43
CA GLU A 141 -26.88 -14.11 32.60
C GLU A 141 -27.33 -15.17 33.62
N ASN A 142 -26.66 -16.32 33.65
CA ASN A 142 -26.94 -17.42 34.58
C ASN A 142 -26.28 -17.27 35.96
N ASN A 143 -25.53 -16.17 36.20
CA ASN A 143 -24.75 -15.92 37.43
C ASN A 143 -23.73 -17.04 37.77
N ASP A 144 -23.22 -17.79 36.78
CA ASP A 144 -22.19 -18.81 36.99
C ASP A 144 -20.78 -18.19 36.94
N THR A 145 -20.22 -17.94 38.12
CA THR A 145 -18.92 -17.29 38.29
C THR A 145 -17.74 -18.14 37.82
N ILE A 146 -17.87 -19.47 37.83
CA ILE A 146 -16.81 -20.41 37.44
C ILE A 146 -16.74 -20.48 35.91
N ALA A 147 -17.88 -20.68 35.25
CA ALA A 147 -17.95 -20.67 33.80
C ALA A 147 -17.51 -19.32 33.21
N MET A 148 -17.89 -18.21 33.84
CA MET A 148 -17.44 -16.87 33.45
C MET A 148 -15.91 -16.75 33.46
N ALA A 149 -15.23 -17.22 34.52
CA ALA A 149 -13.78 -17.12 34.61
C ALA A 149 -13.08 -17.94 33.51
N ASN A 150 -13.59 -19.14 33.23
CA ASN A 150 -13.05 -20.00 32.17
C ASN A 150 -13.20 -19.38 30.78
N HIS A 151 -14.41 -18.92 30.43
CA HIS A 151 -14.66 -18.30 29.12
C HIS A 151 -13.89 -16.99 28.94
N LYS A 152 -13.70 -16.22 30.03
CA LYS A 152 -12.87 -15.03 30.00
C LYS A 152 -11.40 -15.35 29.68
N SER A 153 -10.83 -16.38 30.30
CA SER A 153 -9.45 -16.80 30.03
C SER A 153 -9.26 -17.25 28.56
N ILE A 154 -10.21 -18.01 28.02
CA ILE A 154 -10.21 -18.43 26.61
C ILE A 154 -10.30 -17.21 25.68
N LEU A 155 -11.18 -16.25 26.01
CA LEU A 155 -11.33 -15.01 25.26
C LEU A 155 -10.03 -14.21 25.25
N GLU A 156 -9.39 -14.00 26.40
CA GLU A 156 -8.14 -13.26 26.53
C GLU A 156 -7.00 -13.92 25.73
N THR A 157 -6.94 -15.25 25.73
CA THR A 157 -5.92 -16.02 24.99
C THR A 157 -6.04 -15.81 23.48
N HIS A 158 -7.27 -15.76 22.94
CA HIS A 158 -7.52 -15.67 21.50
C HIS A 158 -7.93 -14.27 21.01
N PHE A 159 -7.95 -13.27 21.90
CA PHE A 159 -8.45 -11.93 21.58
C PHE A 159 -7.71 -11.26 20.41
N LYS A 160 -6.42 -11.56 20.24
CA LYS A 160 -5.60 -11.02 19.15
C LYS A 160 -6.20 -11.31 17.76
N ASP A 161 -6.79 -12.48 17.57
CA ASP A 161 -7.37 -12.89 16.28
C ASP A 161 -8.90 -12.74 16.25
N PHE A 162 -9.50 -12.08 17.25
CA PHE A 162 -10.96 -11.92 17.36
C PHE A 162 -11.62 -11.39 16.08
N GLY A 163 -11.00 -10.39 15.43
CA GLY A 163 -11.52 -9.81 14.18
C GLY A 163 -11.57 -10.81 13.01
N TYR A 164 -10.66 -11.78 12.97
CA TYR A 164 -10.61 -12.79 11.91
C TYR A 164 -11.75 -13.79 12.01
N GLY A 165 -12.39 -13.92 13.18
CA GLY A 165 -13.50 -14.86 13.40
C GLY A 165 -14.77 -14.53 12.61
N TYR A 166 -14.91 -13.29 12.12
CA TYR A 166 -16.02 -12.87 11.27
C TYR A 166 -15.86 -13.26 9.79
N LEU A 167 -14.68 -13.75 9.41
CA LEU A 167 -14.41 -14.16 8.04
C LEU A 167 -14.84 -15.61 7.81
N GLU A 168 -15.42 -15.86 6.65
CA GLU A 168 -15.82 -17.22 6.25
C GLU A 168 -14.66 -17.95 5.60
N LYS A 169 -13.93 -17.27 4.71
CA LYS A 169 -12.84 -17.85 3.93
C LYS A 169 -11.53 -17.06 4.09
N PRO A 170 -10.37 -17.74 4.02
CA PRO A 170 -9.07 -17.08 3.97
C PRO A 170 -8.97 -16.03 2.86
N SER A 171 -9.53 -16.31 1.68
CA SER A 171 -9.53 -15.41 0.52
C SER A 171 -10.16 -14.04 0.78
N ASP A 172 -11.07 -13.94 1.75
CA ASP A 172 -11.76 -12.69 2.07
C ASP A 172 -10.83 -11.67 2.75
N THR A 173 -9.64 -12.10 3.20
CA THR A 173 -8.60 -11.22 3.76
C THR A 173 -7.85 -10.41 2.72
N ILE A 174 -8.04 -10.71 1.43
CA ILE A 174 -7.25 -10.13 0.35
C ILE A 174 -7.93 -8.85 -0.13
N PRO A 175 -7.26 -7.70 -0.06
CA PRO A 175 -7.82 -6.47 -0.60
C PRO A 175 -7.91 -6.56 -2.13
N PRO A 176 -8.76 -5.74 -2.77
CA PRO A 176 -8.85 -5.68 -4.23
C PRO A 176 -7.51 -5.37 -4.92
N VAL A 177 -6.78 -6.41 -5.33
CA VAL A 177 -5.39 -6.33 -5.82
C VAL A 177 -5.26 -5.34 -6.98
N ALA A 178 -6.14 -5.43 -7.99
CA ALA A 178 -6.05 -4.58 -9.16
C ALA A 178 -6.21 -3.08 -8.82
N LEU A 179 -7.19 -2.74 -7.97
CA LEU A 179 -7.44 -1.36 -7.59
C LEU A 179 -6.28 -0.82 -6.74
N THR A 180 -5.80 -1.59 -5.76
CA THR A 180 -4.68 -1.19 -4.91
C THR A 180 -3.38 -1.04 -5.72
N PHE A 181 -3.08 -1.98 -6.62
CA PHE A 181 -1.91 -1.94 -7.50
C PHE A 181 -1.91 -0.69 -8.38
N TYR A 182 -2.96 -0.46 -9.17
CA TYR A 182 -2.96 0.68 -10.11
C TYR A 182 -2.96 2.02 -9.38
N SER A 183 -3.69 2.16 -8.27
CA SER A 183 -3.67 3.40 -7.48
C SER A 183 -2.30 3.66 -6.87
N PHE A 184 -1.59 2.63 -6.38
CA PHE A 184 -0.23 2.77 -5.87
C PHE A 184 0.73 3.27 -6.96
N HIS A 185 0.70 2.64 -8.13
CA HIS A 185 1.57 3.02 -9.25
C HIS A 185 1.29 4.41 -9.79
N ILE A 186 0.01 4.80 -9.90
CA ILE A 186 -0.37 6.17 -10.30
C ILE A 186 0.14 7.19 -9.28
N MET A 187 -0.02 6.92 -7.98
CA MET A 187 0.45 7.80 -6.92
C MET A 187 1.98 8.00 -7.00
N VAL A 188 2.75 6.92 -7.08
CA VAL A 188 4.21 6.98 -7.15
C VAL A 188 4.66 7.67 -8.44
N ALA A 189 4.09 7.31 -9.58
CA ALA A 189 4.43 7.92 -10.87
C ALA A 189 4.17 9.43 -10.88
N LEU A 190 3.04 9.88 -10.34
CA LEU A 190 2.72 11.31 -10.24
C LEU A 190 3.64 12.02 -9.23
N GLY A 191 3.95 11.39 -8.09
CA GLY A 191 4.92 11.92 -7.12
C GLY A 191 6.30 12.16 -7.75
N SER A 192 6.82 11.17 -8.48
CA SER A 192 8.08 11.29 -9.24
C SER A 192 8.00 12.34 -10.34
N PHE A 193 6.87 12.42 -11.05
CA PHE A 193 6.62 13.45 -12.05
C PHE A 193 6.67 14.85 -11.45
N PHE A 194 6.01 15.10 -10.31
CA PHE A 194 6.01 16.42 -9.66
C PHE A 194 7.41 16.85 -9.21
N PHE A 195 8.18 15.93 -8.63
CA PHE A 195 9.56 16.19 -8.24
C PHE A 195 10.42 16.65 -9.43
N LEU A 196 10.37 15.91 -10.55
CA LEU A 196 11.07 16.29 -11.77
C LEU A 196 10.55 17.60 -12.35
N LEU A 197 9.24 17.82 -12.35
CA LEU A 197 8.62 19.05 -12.83
C LEU A 197 9.10 20.26 -12.03
N PHE A 198 9.21 20.16 -10.71
CA PHE A 198 9.71 21.25 -9.86
C PHE A 198 11.19 21.52 -10.11
N ILE A 199 12.03 20.49 -10.27
CA ILE A 199 13.44 20.66 -10.65
C ILE A 199 13.55 21.40 -11.99
N VAL A 200 12.86 20.91 -13.03
CA VAL A 200 12.92 21.48 -14.38
C VAL A 200 12.38 22.92 -14.38
N THR A 201 11.26 23.18 -13.69
CA THR A 201 10.66 24.51 -13.61
C THR A 201 11.58 25.48 -12.88
N LEU A 202 12.17 25.07 -11.77
CA LEU A 202 13.09 25.91 -11.00
C LEU A 202 14.35 26.21 -11.81
N TYR A 203 14.95 25.19 -12.42
CA TYR A 203 16.13 25.35 -13.29
C TYR A 203 15.84 26.29 -14.47
N LEU A 204 14.75 26.08 -15.21
CA LEU A 204 14.40 26.91 -16.36
C LEU A 204 14.01 28.34 -15.98
N THR A 205 13.51 28.57 -14.76
CA THR A 205 13.16 29.92 -14.30
C THR A 205 14.39 30.69 -13.78
N MET A 206 15.38 29.99 -13.21
CA MET A 206 16.58 30.61 -12.65
C MET A 206 17.73 30.74 -13.64
N ALA A 207 17.98 29.71 -14.46
CA ALA A 207 19.14 29.65 -15.36
C ALA A 207 18.82 30.06 -16.80
N ASN A 208 17.54 30.10 -17.18
CA ASN A 208 17.10 30.32 -18.54
C ASN A 208 15.87 31.23 -18.61
N ASP A 209 15.40 31.49 -19.83
CA ASP A 209 14.17 32.22 -20.06
C ASP A 209 13.00 31.24 -20.26
N ILE A 210 12.33 30.88 -19.15
CA ILE A 210 11.20 29.95 -19.13
C ILE A 210 10.07 30.33 -20.12
N GLU A 211 9.96 31.60 -20.49
CA GLU A 211 8.98 32.09 -21.46
C GLU A 211 9.11 31.43 -22.84
N LYS A 212 10.32 31.04 -23.22
CA LYS A 212 10.59 30.36 -24.49
C LYS A 212 10.06 28.92 -24.50
N PHE A 213 9.90 28.30 -23.33
CA PHE A 213 9.48 26.91 -23.16
C PHE A 213 7.98 26.80 -22.91
N ARG A 214 7.17 27.25 -23.88
CA ARG A 214 5.70 27.26 -23.76
C ARG A 214 5.08 25.90 -23.42
N LYS A 215 5.72 24.79 -23.82
CA LYS A 215 5.28 23.43 -23.48
C LYS A 215 5.36 23.16 -21.97
N VAL A 216 6.45 23.57 -21.31
CA VAL A 216 6.63 23.39 -19.86
C VAL A 216 5.58 24.18 -19.09
N LEU A 217 5.30 25.42 -19.51
CA LEU A 217 4.25 26.24 -18.89
C LEU A 217 2.86 25.58 -18.98
N TRP A 218 2.56 24.92 -20.11
CA TRP A 218 1.33 24.13 -20.26
C TRP A 218 1.32 22.89 -19.38
N VAL A 219 2.46 22.19 -19.25
CA VAL A 219 2.58 21.06 -18.33
C VAL A 219 2.32 21.50 -16.90
N CYS A 220 2.90 22.61 -16.44
CA CYS A 220 2.63 23.16 -15.10
C CYS A 220 1.15 23.45 -14.88
N LEU A 221 0.45 23.99 -15.90
CA LEU A 221 -0.99 24.25 -15.82
C LEU A 221 -1.80 22.94 -15.73
N LEU A 222 -1.49 21.96 -16.59
CA LEU A 222 -2.17 20.66 -16.61
C LEU A 222 -1.86 19.81 -15.36
N SER A 223 -0.79 20.15 -14.64
CA SER A 223 -0.39 19.46 -13.41
C SER A 223 -1.28 19.78 -12.21
N ILE A 224 -2.11 20.84 -12.27
CA ILE A 224 -3.05 21.21 -11.20
C ILE A 224 -4.04 20.06 -10.90
N PRO A 225 -4.85 19.56 -11.86
CA PRO A 225 -5.74 18.43 -11.60
C PRO A 225 -5.00 17.14 -11.25
N LEU A 226 -3.79 16.93 -11.77
CA LEU A 226 -2.98 15.75 -11.45
C LEU A 226 -2.64 15.66 -9.96
N GLY A 227 -2.49 16.80 -9.26
CA GLY A 227 -2.20 16.81 -7.82
C GLY A 227 -3.35 16.21 -7.01
N TYR A 228 -4.59 16.51 -7.40
CA TYR A 228 -5.78 15.91 -6.80
C TYR A 228 -5.87 14.41 -7.09
N ILE A 229 -5.58 14.00 -8.33
CA ILE A 229 -5.59 12.57 -8.70
C ILE A 229 -4.56 11.79 -7.87
N ALA A 230 -3.36 12.32 -7.67
CA ALA A 230 -2.33 11.68 -6.83
C ALA A 230 -2.79 11.55 -5.37
N ALA A 231 -3.45 12.57 -4.83
CA ALA A 231 -3.99 12.54 -3.46
C ALA A 231 -5.11 11.49 -3.30
N GLU A 232 -6.07 11.45 -4.23
CA GLU A 232 -7.15 10.45 -4.24
C GLU A 232 -6.59 9.03 -4.42
N ALA A 233 -5.61 8.85 -5.30
CA ALA A 233 -4.93 7.56 -5.47
C ALA A 233 -4.26 7.10 -4.16
N GLY A 234 -3.62 8.01 -3.41
CA GLY A 234 -3.06 7.72 -2.10
C GLY A 234 -4.11 7.30 -1.06
N TRP A 235 -5.27 7.96 -1.03
CA TRP A 235 -6.38 7.56 -0.17
C TRP A 235 -6.95 6.19 -0.54
N ILE A 236 -7.11 5.91 -1.84
CA ILE A 236 -7.55 4.59 -2.31
C ILE A 236 -6.57 3.51 -1.84
N VAL A 237 -5.26 3.74 -1.99
CA VAL A 237 -4.23 2.81 -1.50
C VAL A 237 -4.33 2.61 0.01
N ALA A 238 -4.56 3.68 0.77
CA ALA A 238 -4.68 3.63 2.22
C ALA A 238 -5.90 2.82 2.68
N GLU A 239 -7.08 3.14 2.14
CA GLU A 239 -8.39 2.62 2.57
C GLU A 239 -8.74 1.28 1.93
N VAL A 240 -8.60 1.16 0.60
CA VAL A 240 -8.91 -0.10 -0.10
C VAL A 240 -7.90 -1.17 0.28
N GLY A 241 -6.63 -0.80 0.44
CA GLY A 241 -5.60 -1.74 0.90
C GLY A 241 -5.80 -2.22 2.33
N ARG A 242 -6.66 -1.58 3.12
CA ARG A 242 -7.02 -2.00 4.49
C ARG A 242 -8.20 -2.98 4.51
N GLN A 243 -8.99 -3.06 3.43
CA GLN A 243 -10.10 -4.02 3.35
C GLN A 243 -9.59 -5.46 3.59
N PRO A 244 -10.34 -6.30 4.33
CA PRO A 244 -11.73 -6.12 4.82
C PRO A 244 -11.85 -5.41 6.18
N TRP A 245 -10.78 -4.80 6.71
CA TRP A 245 -10.76 -4.25 8.07
C TRP A 245 -11.33 -2.81 8.11
N ALA A 246 -12.25 -2.56 9.06
CA ALA A 246 -12.92 -1.27 9.28
C ALA A 246 -12.37 -0.52 10.50
#